data_AF-A0A8J7QWD9-F1
#
_entry.id   AF-A0A8J7QWD9-F1
#
_cell.length_a   1.000
_cell.length_b   1.000
_cell.length_c   1.000
_cell.angle_alpha   90.00
_cell.angle_beta   90.00
_cell.angle_gamma   90.00
#
_symmetry.space_group_name_H-M   'P 1'
#
loop_
_entity.id
_entity.type
_entity.pdbx_description
1 polymer ?
#
loop_
_entity_poly.entity_id
_entity_poly.type
_entity_poly.pdbx_seq_one_letter_code
_entity_poly.pdbx_strand_id
1 'polypeptide(L)'
;MKRLCDLISRNTAVLVLAAALLALAEPGPFRHIPPKVINYLLGVIMFGMGLTLTLQDFKVVFSRPKDVVTGCAAQFIIMPLLAWLLARTFCLDEELALGVILVGCCPGGTASNVMTYLARGDLPLSVGMTGVSTLLAPLLTPLLTWLLAGKNIHVDAAGMLLSIMWVVILPIAIGLAVKRSFPRFTEKATFLLPASSALA
;
A
#
# COMPACT_ATOMS: atom_id res chain seq x y z
N MET A 1 -11.52 22.01 -12.79
CA MET A 1 -11.09 21.15 -11.67
C MET A 1 -11.10 19.66 -12.03
N LYS A 2 -12.25 19.03 -12.34
CA LYS A 2 -12.32 17.59 -12.70
C LYS A 2 -11.34 17.16 -13.81
N ARG A 3 -11.31 17.87 -14.95
CA ARG A 3 -10.37 17.59 -16.05
C ARG A 3 -8.88 17.62 -15.64
N LEU A 4 -8.52 18.45 -14.66
CA LEU A 4 -7.15 18.54 -14.16
C LEU A 4 -6.83 17.34 -13.25
N CYS A 5 -7.75 16.97 -12.36
CA CYS A 5 -7.63 15.77 -11.53
C CYS A 5 -7.53 14.50 -12.38
N ASP A 6 -8.34 14.39 -13.43
CA ASP A 6 -8.32 13.25 -14.36
C ASP A 6 -6.98 13.18 -15.12
N LEU A 7 -6.44 14.32 -15.54
CA LEU A 7 -5.14 14.39 -16.23
C LEU A 7 -3.99 13.97 -15.31
N ILE A 8 -3.98 14.44 -14.06
CA ILE A 8 -2.98 14.04 -13.05
C ILE A 8 -3.06 12.53 -12.81
N SER A 9 -4.26 12.03 -12.55
CA SER A 9 -4.49 10.61 -12.21
C SER A 9 -4.16 9.66 -13.36
N ARG A 10 -4.38 10.09 -14.60
CA ARG A 10 -4.03 9.30 -15.79
C ARG A 10 -2.52 9.24 -16.01
N ASN A 11 -1.80 10.28 -15.60
CA ASN A 11 -0.36 10.41 -15.81
C ASN A 11 0.47 10.08 -14.55
N THR A 12 -0.12 9.46 -13.52
CA THR A 12 0.57 9.18 -12.25
C THR A 12 1.91 8.47 -12.44
N ALA A 13 2.00 7.45 -13.31
CA ALA A 13 3.26 6.77 -13.56
C ALA A 13 4.35 7.71 -14.14
N VAL A 14 3.96 8.58 -15.08
CA VAL A 14 4.87 9.57 -15.67
C VAL A 14 5.29 10.61 -14.64
N LEU A 15 4.36 11.06 -13.79
CA LEU A 15 4.65 12.01 -12.71
C LEU A 15 5.60 11.41 -11.67
N VAL A 16 5.40 10.15 -11.26
CA VAL A 16 6.28 9.44 -10.34
C VAL A 16 7.68 9.29 -10.94
N LEU A 17 7.79 8.90 -12.21
CA LEU A 17 9.09 8.78 -12.89
C LEU A 17 9.79 10.15 -13.04
N ALA A 18 9.05 11.19 -13.40
CA ALA A 18 9.59 12.54 -13.52
C ALA A 18 10.07 13.06 -12.15
N ALA A 19 9.28 12.86 -11.08
CA ALA A 19 9.67 13.24 -9.72
C ALA A 19 10.92 12.48 -9.26
N ALA A 20 11.02 11.17 -9.55
CA ALA A 20 12.20 10.38 -9.24
C ALA A 20 13.45 10.87 -9.99
N LEU A 21 13.33 11.17 -11.29
CA LEU A 21 14.42 11.73 -12.10
C LEU A 21 14.86 13.11 -11.59
N LEU A 22 13.90 13.97 -11.21
CA LEU A 22 14.19 15.28 -10.63
C LEU A 22 14.88 15.14 -9.26
N ALA A 23 14.44 14.22 -8.41
CA ALA A 23 15.08 13.96 -7.12
C ALA A 23 16.49 13.39 -7.25
N LEU A 24 16.75 12.62 -8.32
CA LEU A 24 18.09 12.14 -8.66
C LEU A 24 19.00 13.25 -9.21
N ALA A 25 18.45 14.13 -10.05
CA ALA A 25 19.21 15.23 -10.66
C ALA A 25 19.51 16.36 -9.67
N GLU A 26 18.55 16.73 -8.82
CA GLU A 26 18.64 17.79 -7.83
C GLU A 26 18.15 17.29 -6.47
N PRO A 27 19.00 16.62 -5.67
CA PRO A 27 18.59 16.02 -4.39
C PRO A 27 18.28 17.03 -3.29
N GLY A 28 18.77 18.27 -3.41
CA GLY A 28 18.73 19.30 -2.37
C GLY A 28 17.33 19.53 -1.77
N PRO A 29 16.28 19.79 -2.58
CA PRO A 29 14.92 20.01 -2.11
C PRO A 29 14.31 18.79 -1.40
N PHE A 30 14.63 17.58 -1.85
CA PHE A 30 13.99 16.34 -1.38
C PHE A 30 14.67 15.74 -0.14
N ARG A 31 15.96 15.99 0.04
CA ARG A 31 16.75 15.44 1.18
C ARG A 31 16.29 15.97 2.54
N HIS A 32 15.61 17.11 2.57
CA HIS A 32 15.16 17.77 3.80
C HIS A 32 13.74 17.35 4.22
N ILE A 33 13.10 16.44 3.49
CA ILE A 33 11.75 15.96 3.84
C ILE A 33 11.87 15.03 5.05
N PRO A 34 11.31 15.39 6.22
CA PRO A 34 11.44 14.56 7.41
C PRO A 34 10.54 13.31 7.27
N PRO A 35 10.95 12.15 7.84
CA PRO A 35 10.17 10.91 7.77
C PRO A 35 8.72 11.04 8.26
N LYS A 36 8.46 11.96 9.19
CA LYS A 36 7.10 12.25 9.68
C LYS A 36 6.17 12.76 8.59
N VAL A 37 6.67 13.56 7.64
CA VAL A 37 5.88 14.06 6.50
C VAL A 37 5.49 12.90 5.60
N ILE A 38 6.41 11.97 5.34
CA ILE A 38 6.13 10.75 4.57
C ILE A 38 5.01 9.93 5.23
N ASN A 39 5.07 9.75 6.56
CA ASN A 39 4.03 9.04 7.29
C ASN A 39 2.67 9.74 7.21
N TYR A 40 2.62 11.08 7.25
CA TYR A 40 1.37 11.81 7.10
C TYR A 40 0.79 11.69 5.68
N LEU A 41 1.64 11.79 4.65
CA LEU A 41 1.23 11.60 3.25
C LEU A 41 0.69 10.19 3.03
N LEU A 42 1.38 9.17 3.56
CA LEU A 42 0.90 7.79 3.53
C LEU A 42 -0.45 7.65 4.26
N GLY A 43 -0.61 8.31 5.41
CA GLY A 43 -1.88 8.34 6.14
C GLY A 43 -3.03 8.94 5.33
N VAL A 44 -2.77 9.99 4.55
CA VAL A 44 -3.77 10.58 3.63
C VAL A 44 -4.16 9.58 2.53
N ILE A 45 -3.18 8.89 1.95
CA ILE A 45 -3.41 7.84 0.94
C ILE A 45 -4.25 6.70 1.53
N MET A 46 -3.91 6.23 2.73
CA MET A 46 -4.60 5.15 3.43
C MET A 46 -6.02 5.56 3.87
N PHE A 47 -6.22 6.80 4.28
CA PHE A 47 -7.55 7.37 4.50
C PHE A 47 -8.38 7.38 3.20
N GLY A 48 -7.78 7.82 2.10
CA GLY A 48 -8.40 7.78 0.77
C GLY A 48 -8.83 6.37 0.37
N MET A 49 -7.97 5.38 0.61
CA MET A 49 -8.33 3.97 0.45
C MET A 49 -9.55 3.58 1.31
N GLY A 50 -9.58 3.96 2.59
CA GLY A 50 -10.73 3.74 3.48
C GLY A 50 -12.05 4.31 2.94
N LEU A 51 -12.02 5.49 2.32
CA LEU A 51 -13.20 6.09 1.67
C LEU A 51 -13.68 5.31 0.43
N THR A 52 -12.79 4.55 -0.22
CA THR A 52 -13.15 3.73 -1.38
C THR A 52 -13.69 2.35 -1.00
N LEU A 53 -13.35 1.82 0.17
CA LEU A 53 -13.83 0.51 0.65
C LEU A 53 -15.32 0.51 1.01
N THR A 54 -16.01 -0.60 0.75
CA THR A 54 -17.40 -0.82 1.13
C THR A 54 -17.54 -2.07 2.00
N LEU A 55 -18.59 -2.14 2.81
CA LEU A 55 -18.88 -3.36 3.59
C LEU A 55 -19.17 -4.57 2.69
N GLN A 56 -19.58 -4.35 1.43
CA GLN A 56 -19.80 -5.41 0.46
C GLN A 56 -18.50 -6.06 0.00
N ASP A 57 -17.40 -5.31 -0.03
CA ASP A 57 -16.08 -5.86 -0.37
C ASP A 57 -15.62 -6.90 0.67
N PHE A 58 -15.98 -6.70 1.94
CA PHE A 58 -15.74 -7.69 3.00
C PHE A 58 -16.68 -8.90 2.93
N LYS A 59 -17.83 -8.78 2.25
CA LYS A 59 -18.74 -9.92 2.05
C LYS A 59 -18.09 -11.01 1.18
N VAL A 60 -17.23 -10.62 0.24
CA VAL A 60 -16.47 -11.56 -0.61
C VAL A 60 -15.58 -12.48 0.23
N VAL A 61 -15.02 -11.96 1.32
CA VAL A 61 -14.20 -12.75 2.26
C VAL A 61 -14.98 -13.91 2.86
N PHE A 62 -16.27 -13.69 3.17
CA PHE A 62 -17.13 -14.72 3.74
C PHE A 62 -17.79 -15.62 2.69
N SER A 63 -18.04 -15.12 1.47
CA SER A 63 -18.65 -15.91 0.40
C SER A 63 -17.65 -16.77 -0.36
N ARG A 64 -16.38 -16.33 -0.46
CA ARG A 64 -15.29 -17.02 -1.15
C ARG A 64 -14.00 -17.06 -0.32
N PRO A 65 -14.02 -17.64 0.89
CA PRO A 65 -12.88 -17.62 1.81
C PRO A 65 -11.65 -18.36 1.26
N LYS A 66 -11.85 -19.43 0.48
CA LYS A 66 -10.75 -20.20 -0.12
C LYS A 66 -9.93 -19.35 -1.11
N ASP A 67 -10.60 -18.58 -1.95
CA ASP A 67 -9.95 -17.75 -2.97
C ASP A 67 -9.18 -16.60 -2.31
N VAL A 68 -9.76 -15.98 -1.28
CA VAL A 68 -9.09 -14.91 -0.52
C VAL A 68 -7.88 -15.43 0.25
N VAL A 69 -8.01 -16.57 0.94
CA VAL A 69 -6.90 -17.15 1.71
C VAL A 69 -5.77 -17.61 0.80
N THR A 70 -6.07 -18.26 -0.32
CA THR A 70 -5.05 -18.67 -1.30
C THR A 70 -4.33 -17.46 -1.90
N GLY A 71 -5.06 -16.40 -2.24
CA GLY A 71 -4.49 -15.15 -2.69
C GLY A 71 -3.59 -14.46 -1.65
N CYS A 72 -4.03 -14.38 -0.38
CA CYS A 72 -3.22 -13.84 0.71
C CYS A 72 -1.98 -14.70 1.00
N ALA A 73 -2.11 -16.03 0.97
CA ALA A 73 -0.97 -16.93 1.12
C ALA A 73 0.03 -16.73 -0.01
N ALA A 74 -0.43 -16.62 -1.27
CA ALA A 74 0.43 -16.29 -2.39
C ALA A 74 1.16 -14.95 -2.20
N GLN A 75 0.44 -13.90 -1.77
CA GLN A 75 1.05 -12.59 -1.48
C GLN A 75 2.16 -12.69 -0.42
N PHE A 76 1.88 -13.29 0.73
CA PHE A 76 2.81 -13.33 1.86
C PHE A 76 3.83 -14.49 1.82
N ILE A 77 3.81 -15.32 0.78
CA ILE A 77 4.81 -16.36 0.55
C ILE A 77 5.66 -16.00 -0.65
N ILE A 78 5.04 -15.75 -1.82
CA ILE A 78 5.77 -15.55 -3.07
C ILE A 78 6.56 -14.25 -3.04
N MET A 79 5.95 -13.12 -2.64
CA MET A 79 6.61 -11.82 -2.67
C MET A 79 7.79 -11.73 -1.70
N PRO A 80 7.67 -12.15 -0.42
CA PRO A 80 8.81 -12.13 0.51
C PRO A 80 9.93 -13.07 0.10
N LEU A 81 9.61 -14.30 -0.35
CA LEU A 81 10.62 -15.26 -0.80
C LEU A 81 11.34 -14.77 -2.05
N LEU A 82 10.62 -14.15 -2.98
CA LEU A 82 11.23 -13.56 -4.18
C LEU A 82 12.15 -12.41 -3.79
N ALA A 83 11.72 -11.51 -2.90
CA ALA A 83 12.54 -10.40 -2.41
C ALA A 83 13.82 -10.90 -1.72
N TRP A 84 13.71 -11.92 -0.87
CA TRP A 84 14.87 -12.56 -0.23
C TRP A 84 15.80 -13.23 -1.24
N LEU A 85 15.24 -13.94 -2.23
CA LEU A 85 16.02 -14.59 -3.28
C LEU A 85 16.78 -13.56 -4.10
N LEU A 86 16.12 -12.47 -4.53
CA LEU A 86 16.74 -11.38 -5.27
C LEU A 86 17.86 -10.72 -4.46
N ALA A 87 17.63 -10.44 -3.17
CA ALA A 87 18.65 -9.88 -2.29
C ALA A 87 19.90 -10.76 -2.20
N ARG A 88 19.72 -12.09 -2.15
CA ARG A 88 20.82 -13.07 -2.15
C ARG A 88 21.51 -13.20 -3.50
N THR A 89 20.76 -13.30 -4.61
CA THR A 89 21.34 -13.53 -5.94
C THR A 89 22.12 -12.32 -6.45
N PHE A 90 21.69 -11.12 -6.09
CA PHE A 90 22.38 -9.88 -6.46
C PHE A 90 23.42 -9.43 -5.43
N CYS A 91 23.64 -10.21 -4.35
CA CYS A 91 24.58 -9.90 -3.29
C CYS A 91 24.41 -8.47 -2.75
N LEU A 92 23.16 -8.08 -2.47
CA LEU A 92 22.86 -6.71 -2.03
C LEU A 92 23.43 -6.47 -0.63
N ASP A 93 23.90 -5.24 -0.39
CA ASP A 93 24.31 -4.78 0.93
C ASP A 93 23.13 -4.84 1.92
N GLU A 94 23.43 -4.95 3.22
CA GLU A 94 22.42 -5.22 4.26
C GLU A 94 21.26 -4.22 4.27
N GLU A 95 21.55 -2.92 4.09
CA GLU A 95 20.52 -1.87 4.07
C GLU A 95 19.59 -2.01 2.86
N LEU A 96 20.14 -2.32 1.69
CA LEU A 96 19.36 -2.47 0.46
C LEU A 96 18.56 -3.78 0.48
N ALA A 97 19.17 -4.86 0.99
CA ALA A 97 18.49 -6.14 1.19
C ALA A 97 17.29 -5.98 2.13
N LEU A 98 17.44 -5.26 3.25
CA LEU A 98 16.34 -4.98 4.17
C LEU A 98 15.21 -4.21 3.46
N GLY A 99 15.54 -3.18 2.67
CA GLY A 99 14.56 -2.42 1.90
C GLY A 99 13.78 -3.28 0.92
N VAL A 100 14.46 -4.15 0.15
CA VAL A 100 13.82 -5.06 -0.81
C VAL A 100 12.94 -6.10 -0.12
N ILE A 101 13.43 -6.71 0.97
CA ILE A 101 12.66 -7.67 1.77
C ILE A 101 11.42 -7.00 2.36
N LEU A 102 11.56 -5.79 2.92
CA LEU A 102 10.44 -5.03 3.48
C LEU A 102 9.36 -4.78 2.42
N VAL A 103 9.74 -4.39 1.20
CA VAL A 103 8.80 -4.24 0.07
C VAL A 103 8.09 -5.56 -0.23
N GLY A 104 8.81 -6.69 -0.26
CA GLY A 104 8.22 -8.02 -0.49
C GLY A 104 7.25 -8.45 0.61
N CYS A 105 7.46 -8.01 1.85
CA CYS A 105 6.62 -8.30 3.01
C CYS A 105 5.38 -7.41 3.14
N CYS A 106 5.26 -6.35 2.33
CA CYS A 106 4.12 -5.44 2.37
C CYS A 106 2.85 -6.06 1.77
N PRO A 107 1.66 -5.65 2.25
CA PRO A 107 0.39 -6.08 1.66
C PRO A 107 0.19 -5.53 0.25
N GLY A 108 -0.81 -6.04 -0.46
CA GLY A 108 -1.19 -5.54 -1.79
C GLY A 108 -1.66 -4.08 -1.74
N GLY A 109 -1.35 -3.32 -2.79
CA GLY A 109 -1.79 -1.93 -2.94
C GLY A 109 -3.09 -1.78 -3.75
N THR A 110 -3.79 -0.65 -3.58
CA THR A 110 -5.05 -0.33 -4.30
C THR A 110 -4.90 -0.23 -5.81
N ALA A 111 -3.70 0.05 -6.32
CA ALA A 111 -3.42 0.06 -7.75
C ALA A 111 -3.73 -1.29 -8.42
N SER A 112 -3.59 -2.40 -7.67
CA SER A 112 -3.94 -3.74 -8.16
C SER A 112 -5.42 -3.85 -8.53
N ASN A 113 -6.32 -3.18 -7.80
CA ASN A 113 -7.75 -3.19 -8.09
C ASN A 113 -8.05 -2.56 -9.46
N VAL A 114 -7.38 -1.44 -9.78
CA VAL A 114 -7.50 -0.79 -11.09
C VAL A 114 -6.97 -1.70 -12.19
N MET A 115 -5.81 -2.32 -11.98
CA MET A 115 -5.23 -3.24 -12.96
C MET A 115 -6.10 -4.48 -13.18
N THR A 116 -6.67 -5.06 -12.12
CA THR A 116 -7.62 -6.18 -12.23
C THR A 116 -8.85 -5.77 -13.03
N TYR A 117 -9.40 -4.58 -12.80
CA TYR A 117 -10.54 -4.07 -13.59
C TYR A 117 -10.18 -3.92 -15.07
N LEU A 118 -9.03 -3.31 -15.38
CA LEU A 118 -8.56 -3.12 -16.77
C LEU A 118 -8.27 -4.45 -17.47
N ALA A 119 -7.75 -5.42 -16.74
CA ALA A 119 -7.51 -6.79 -17.21
C ALA A 119 -8.81 -7.62 -17.34
N ARG A 120 -9.98 -7.05 -17.01
CA ARG A 120 -11.28 -7.73 -16.95
C ARG A 120 -11.29 -8.94 -16.00
N GLY A 121 -10.50 -8.86 -14.93
CA GLY A 121 -10.45 -9.86 -13.86
C GLY A 121 -11.55 -9.70 -12.82
N ASP A 122 -11.47 -10.50 -11.75
CA ASP A 122 -12.41 -10.47 -10.63
C ASP A 122 -12.08 -9.32 -9.67
N LEU A 123 -12.66 -8.14 -9.94
CA LEU A 123 -12.49 -6.93 -9.13
C LEU A 123 -12.94 -7.14 -7.67
N PRO A 124 -14.13 -7.71 -7.36
CA PRO A 124 -14.53 -7.99 -5.98
C PRO A 124 -13.52 -8.83 -5.20
N LEU A 125 -12.94 -9.86 -5.85
CA LEU A 125 -11.88 -10.67 -5.23
C LEU A 125 -10.62 -9.86 -4.95
N SER A 126 -10.16 -9.03 -5.91
CA SER A 126 -8.99 -8.16 -5.75
C SER A 126 -9.14 -7.19 -4.57
N VAL A 127 -10.31 -6.56 -4.46
CA VAL A 127 -10.60 -5.63 -3.35
C VAL A 127 -10.64 -6.39 -2.02
N GLY A 128 -11.30 -7.55 -1.98
CA GLY A 128 -11.35 -8.41 -0.78
C GLY A 128 -9.95 -8.86 -0.32
N MET A 129 -9.10 -9.31 -1.25
CA MET A 129 -7.72 -9.70 -0.97
C MET A 129 -6.87 -8.52 -0.46
N THR A 130 -7.01 -7.35 -1.08
CA THR A 130 -6.31 -6.13 -0.65
C THR A 130 -6.73 -5.75 0.77
N GLY A 131 -8.02 -5.78 1.07
CA GLY A 131 -8.55 -5.50 2.40
C GLY A 131 -8.03 -6.47 3.46
N VAL A 132 -8.11 -7.77 3.20
CA VAL A 132 -7.63 -8.80 4.16
C VAL A 132 -6.12 -8.73 4.35
N SER A 133 -5.34 -8.63 3.27
CA SER A 133 -3.88 -8.52 3.40
C SER A 133 -3.45 -7.26 4.16
N THR A 134 -4.15 -6.13 3.96
CA THR A 134 -3.89 -4.89 4.73
C THR A 134 -4.20 -5.06 6.21
N LEU A 135 -5.28 -5.77 6.57
CA LEU A 135 -5.61 -6.07 7.97
C LEU A 135 -4.61 -7.03 8.62
N LEU A 136 -4.00 -7.94 7.84
CA LEU A 136 -2.98 -8.87 8.32
C LEU A 136 -1.58 -8.24 8.39
N ALA A 137 -1.33 -7.15 7.66
CA ALA A 137 -0.03 -6.50 7.55
C ALA A 137 0.63 -6.11 8.89
N PRO A 138 -0.08 -5.57 9.91
CA PRO A 138 0.55 -5.22 11.19
C PRO A 138 1.27 -6.39 11.88
N LEU A 139 0.82 -7.63 11.61
CA LEU A 139 1.43 -8.84 12.15
C LEU A 139 2.39 -9.48 11.16
N LEU A 140 1.95 -9.71 9.93
CA LEU A 140 2.71 -10.48 8.95
C LEU A 140 3.92 -9.69 8.42
N THR A 141 3.80 -8.39 8.15
CA THR A 141 4.89 -7.61 7.57
C THR A 141 6.11 -7.53 8.52
N PRO A 142 5.96 -7.17 9.81
CA PRO A 142 7.10 -7.20 10.74
C PRO A 142 7.66 -8.60 10.95
N LEU A 143 6.79 -9.62 11.09
CA LEU A 143 7.21 -11.00 11.33
C LEU A 143 8.04 -11.56 10.17
N LEU A 144 7.56 -11.40 8.93
CA LEU A 144 8.24 -11.90 7.74
C LEU A 144 9.54 -11.13 7.48
N THR A 145 9.54 -9.81 7.71
CA THR A 145 10.76 -9.00 7.60
C THR A 145 11.79 -9.45 8.62
N TRP A 146 11.41 -9.63 9.88
CA TRP A 146 12.30 -10.14 10.92
C TRP A 146 12.83 -11.54 10.61
N LEU A 147 12.00 -12.43 10.06
CA LEU A 147 12.39 -13.78 9.69
C LEU A 147 13.39 -13.81 8.52
N LEU A 148 13.20 -12.95 7.51
CA LEU A 148 13.96 -12.99 6.26
C LEU A 148 15.19 -12.08 6.24
N ALA A 149 15.19 -10.98 7.00
CA ALA A 149 16.32 -10.03 7.06
C ALA A 149 17.60 -10.65 7.65
N GLY A 150 17.48 -11.74 8.41
CA GLY A 150 18.62 -12.45 8.99
C GLY A 150 19.16 -11.81 10.28
N LYS A 151 20.01 -12.55 10.99
CA LYS A 151 20.43 -12.22 12.37
C LYS A 151 21.29 -10.96 12.51
N ASN A 152 21.87 -10.44 11.44
CA ASN A 152 22.77 -9.29 11.48
C ASN A 152 22.02 -7.95 11.41
N ILE A 153 20.75 -7.96 10.98
CA ILE A 153 19.97 -6.74 10.78
C ILE A 153 19.04 -6.53 11.96
N HIS A 154 19.18 -5.37 12.63
CA HIS A 154 18.31 -5.01 13.74
C HIS A 154 16.93 -4.57 13.20
N VAL A 155 15.95 -5.47 13.29
CA VAL A 155 14.56 -5.19 12.88
C VAL A 155 13.72 -4.87 14.11
N ASP A 156 13.29 -3.62 14.25
CA ASP A 156 12.34 -3.19 15.27
C ASP A 156 10.90 -3.60 14.89
N ALA A 157 10.61 -4.88 15.05
CA ALA A 157 9.31 -5.45 14.70
C ALA A 157 8.15 -4.81 15.48
N ALA A 158 8.39 -4.40 16.74
CA ALA A 158 7.39 -3.75 17.58
C ALA A 158 7.10 -2.32 17.10
N GLY A 159 8.13 -1.55 16.77
CA GLY A 159 7.99 -0.22 16.17
C GLY A 159 7.30 -0.27 14.81
N MET A 160 7.62 -1.27 13.97
CA MET A 160 6.93 -1.49 12.70
C MET A 160 5.44 -1.80 12.89
N LEU A 161 5.09 -2.69 13.82
CA LEU A 161 3.69 -3.00 14.14
C LEU A 161 2.94 -1.74 14.55
N LEU A 162 3.49 -0.96 15.49
CA LEU A 162 2.87 0.29 15.94
C LEU A 162 2.74 1.30 14.80
N SER A 163 3.77 1.43 13.96
CA SER A 163 3.75 2.31 12.79
C SER A 163 2.62 1.92 11.84
N ILE A 164 2.49 0.64 11.49
CA ILE A 164 1.41 0.17 10.59
C ILE A 164 0.04 0.41 11.23
N MET A 165 -0.11 0.18 12.54
CA MET A 165 -1.37 0.46 13.24
C MET A 165 -1.78 1.94 13.13
N TRP A 166 -0.86 2.88 13.37
CA TRP A 166 -1.14 4.31 13.38
C TRP A 166 -1.20 4.94 11.99
N VAL A 167 -0.35 4.50 11.06
CA VAL A 167 -0.19 5.12 9.74
C VAL A 167 -1.10 4.46 8.68
N VAL A 168 -1.46 3.19 8.87
CA VAL A 168 -2.26 2.44 7.88
C VAL A 168 -3.64 2.10 8.42
N ILE A 169 -3.72 1.36 9.53
CA ILE A 169 -5.01 0.83 10.02
C ILE A 169 -5.93 1.96 10.50
N LEU A 170 -5.41 2.89 11.30
CA LEU A 170 -6.22 3.97 11.85
C LEU A 170 -6.81 4.87 10.74
N PRO A 171 -6.05 5.37 9.75
CA PRO A 171 -6.61 6.17 8.67
C PRO A 171 -7.64 5.43 7.83
N ILE A 172 -7.44 4.13 7.54
CA ILE A 172 -8.41 3.31 6.83
C ILE A 172 -9.73 3.22 7.61
N ALA A 173 -9.65 2.95 8.92
CA ALA A 173 -10.82 2.84 9.79
C ALA A 173 -11.60 4.16 9.83
N ILE A 174 -10.90 5.30 9.94
CA ILE A 174 -11.51 6.63 9.89
C ILE A 174 -12.15 6.87 8.52
N GLY A 175 -11.47 6.54 7.41
CA GLY A 175 -12.02 6.69 6.06
C GLY A 175 -13.30 5.89 5.85
N LEU A 176 -13.32 4.64 6.32
CA LEU A 176 -14.50 3.78 6.24
C LEU A 176 -15.65 4.33 7.12
N ALA A 177 -15.35 4.82 8.32
CA ALA A 177 -16.34 5.42 9.21
C ALA A 177 -16.95 6.70 8.59
N VAL A 178 -16.11 7.57 8.00
CA VAL A 178 -16.57 8.78 7.31
C VAL A 178 -17.45 8.43 6.10
N LYS A 179 -17.07 7.43 5.31
CA LYS A 179 -17.90 6.94 4.19
C LYS A 179 -19.26 6.47 4.67
N ARG A 180 -19.30 5.70 5.77
CA ARG A 180 -20.55 5.18 6.34
C ARG A 180 -21.45 6.30 6.86
N SER A 181 -20.88 7.31 7.52
CA SER A 181 -21.64 8.42 8.10
C SER A 181 -22.05 9.48 7.08
N PHE A 182 -21.26 9.69 6.02
CA PHE A 182 -21.48 10.74 5.01
C PHE A 182 -21.31 10.24 3.56
N PRO A 183 -22.16 9.30 3.10
CA PRO A 183 -22.01 8.67 1.77
C PRO A 183 -22.11 9.69 0.62
N ARG A 184 -23.03 10.67 0.70
CA ARG A 184 -23.21 11.70 -0.33
C ARG A 184 -22.01 12.66 -0.46
N PHE A 185 -21.29 12.90 0.65
CA PHE A 185 -20.09 13.72 0.63
C PHE A 185 -18.92 12.95 0.03
N THR A 186 -18.75 11.69 0.42
CA THR A 186 -17.66 10.85 -0.06
C THR A 186 -17.79 10.50 -1.54
N GLU A 187 -18.98 10.21 -2.05
CA GLU A 187 -19.24 10.05 -3.49
C GLU A 187 -18.81 11.29 -4.29
N LYS A 188 -19.07 12.49 -3.76
CA LYS A 188 -18.64 13.74 -4.37
C LYS A 188 -17.14 14.00 -4.20
N ALA A 189 -16.49 13.51 -3.15
CA ALA A 189 -15.06 13.69 -2.93
C ALA A 189 -14.20 12.63 -3.64
N THR A 190 -14.80 11.53 -4.10
CA THR A 190 -14.08 10.39 -4.69
C THR A 190 -13.28 10.78 -5.93
N PHE A 191 -13.69 11.81 -6.68
CA PHE A 191 -12.93 12.29 -7.86
C PHE A 191 -11.62 13.00 -7.50
N LEU A 192 -11.46 13.47 -6.25
CA LEU A 192 -10.24 14.12 -5.77
C LEU A 192 -9.21 13.11 -5.27
N LEU A 193 -9.67 11.95 -4.78
CA LEU A 193 -8.81 10.95 -4.12
C LEU A 193 -7.65 10.45 -4.99
N PRO A 194 -7.84 10.16 -6.30
CA PRO A 194 -6.74 9.69 -7.14
C PRO A 194 -5.69 10.79 -7.38
N ALA A 195 -6.13 12.03 -7.58
CA ALA A 195 -5.24 13.16 -7.79
C ALA A 195 -4.50 13.57 -6.50
N SER A 196 -5.17 13.54 -5.35
CA SER A 196 -4.53 13.81 -4.06
C SER A 196 -3.53 12.72 -3.68
N SER A 197 -3.82 11.46 -4.00
CA SER A 197 -2.91 10.34 -3.74
C SER A 197 -1.72 10.30 -4.70
N ALA A 198 -1.85 10.86 -5.90
CA ALA A 198 -0.75 10.97 -6.87
C ALA A 198 0.20 12.14 -6.58
N LEU A 199 -0.27 13.16 -5.86
CA LEU A 199 0.52 14.33 -5.46
C LEU A 199 1.14 14.19 -4.06
N ALA A 200 0.58 13.30 -3.24
CA ALA A 200 1.10 12.92 -1.93
C ALA A 200 2.22 11.89 -2.09
#